data_AF-A0A928IRJ5-F1
#
_entry.id   AF-A0A928IRJ5-F1
#
_cell.length_a   1.000
_cell.length_b   1.000
_cell.length_c   1.000
_cell.angle_alpha   90.00
_cell.angle_beta   90.00
_cell.angle_gamma   90.00
#
_symmetry.space_group_name_H-M   'P 1'
#
loop_
_entity.id
_entity.type
_entity.pdbx_description
1 polymer ?
#
loop_
_entity_poly.entity_id
_entity_poly.type
_entity_poly.pdbx_seq_one_letter_code
_entity_poly.pdbx_strand_id
1 'polypeptide(L)' 'MDIKAKINELVAKIKSDDKIADNFKKDPIKTVEGLIGVDLPNDQVEKIVDGIKAKVSFDSIGDKLGGLFGKK' A
#
# COMPACT_ATOMS: atom_id res chain seq x y z
N MET A 1 -12.36 12.20 7.38
CA MET A 1 -11.73 10.87 7.25
C MET A 1 -10.31 11.08 6.78
N ASP A 2 -9.30 10.64 7.54
CA ASP A 2 -7.90 10.85 7.16
C ASP A 2 -7.44 9.78 6.16
N ILE A 3 -7.52 10.12 4.87
CA ILE A 3 -7.10 9.23 3.77
C ILE A 3 -5.62 8.84 3.94
N LYS A 4 -4.77 9.77 4.38
CA LYS A 4 -3.34 9.49 4.64
C LYS A 4 -3.14 8.45 5.74
N ALA A 5 -3.91 8.54 6.83
CA ALA A 5 -3.84 7.58 7.93
C ALA A 5 -4.26 6.19 7.46
N LYS A 6 -5.34 6.11 6.66
CA LYS A 6 -5.78 4.84 6.05
C LYS A 6 -4.75 4.24 5.11
N ILE A 7 -4.11 5.05 4.26
CA ILE A 7 -3.01 4.57 3.41
C ILE A 7 -1.90 3.94 4.27
N ASN A 8 -1.44 4.62 5.32
CA ASN A 8 -0.38 4.09 6.18
C ASN A 8 -0.79 2.80 6.90
N GLU A 9 -2.02 2.73 7.42
CA GLU A 9 -2.57 1.53 8.07
C GLU A 9 -2.64 0.34 7.11
N LEU A 10 -3.13 0.57 5.89
CA LEU A 10 -3.24 -0.46 4.85
C LEU A 10 -1.87 -0.93 4.39
N VAL A 11 -0.90 -0.01 4.19
CA VAL A 11 0.49 -0.37 3.87
C VAL A 11 1.07 -1.27 4.98
N ALA A 12 0.86 -0.92 6.25
CA ALA A 12 1.35 -1.73 7.36
C ALA A 12 0.74 -3.14 7.37
N LYS A 13 -0.59 -3.26 7.16
CA LYS A 13 -1.27 -4.56 7.02
C LYS A 13 -0.76 -5.36 5.82
N ILE A 14 -0.64 -4.74 4.66
CA ILE A 14 -0.14 -5.36 3.42
C ILE A 14 1.30 -5.87 3.62
N LYS A 15 2.15 -5.15 4.35
CA LYS A 15 3.51 -5.60 4.65
C LYS A 15 3.59 -6.69 5.71
N SER A 16 2.63 -6.73 6.63
CA SER A 16 2.63 -7.65 7.76
C SER A 16 1.93 -8.97 7.47
N ASP A 17 1.03 -9.00 6.47
CA ASP A 17 0.25 -10.17 6.09
C ASP A 17 0.45 -10.50 4.61
N ASP A 18 1.17 -11.59 4.34
CA ASP A 18 1.47 -12.06 2.99
C ASP A 18 0.21 -12.40 2.18
N LYS A 19 -0.88 -12.87 2.82
CA LYS A 19 -2.14 -13.11 2.10
C LYS A 19 -2.75 -11.82 1.62
N ILE A 20 -2.73 -10.78 2.46
CA ILE A 20 -3.19 -9.45 2.05
C ILE A 20 -2.28 -8.89 0.96
N ALA A 21 -0.97 -9.07 1.05
CA ALA A 21 -0.03 -8.67 0.01
C ALA A 21 -0.34 -9.33 -1.34
N ASP A 22 -0.59 -10.64 -1.35
CA ASP A 22 -0.89 -11.37 -2.56
C ASP A 22 -2.27 -11.04 -3.14
N ASN A 23 -3.27 -10.84 -2.28
CA ASN A 23 -4.56 -10.33 -2.70
C ASN A 23 -4.45 -8.91 -3.27
N PHE A 24 -3.63 -8.04 -2.67
CA PHE A 24 -3.39 -6.68 -3.15
C PHE A 24 -2.66 -6.67 -4.50
N LYS A 25 -1.74 -7.61 -4.75
CA LYS A 25 -1.08 -7.76 -6.06
C LYS A 25 -2.06 -8.20 -7.14
N LYS A 26 -3.03 -9.07 -6.81
CA LYS A 26 -4.03 -9.58 -7.75
C LYS A 26 -5.16 -8.59 -8.01
N ASP A 27 -5.75 -8.07 -6.94
CA ASP A 27 -6.91 -7.18 -6.94
C ASP A 27 -6.75 -6.11 -5.85
N PRO A 28 -5.97 -5.04 -6.12
CA PRO A 28 -5.70 -4.00 -5.12
C PRO A 28 -6.95 -3.22 -4.73
N ILE A 29 -7.87 -2.95 -5.68
CA ILE A 29 -9.12 -2.21 -5.41
C ILE A 29 -9.99 -3.00 -4.42
N LYS A 30 -10.34 -4.25 -4.76
CA LYS A 30 -11.15 -5.10 -3.86
C LYS A 30 -10.49 -5.34 -2.51
N THR A 31 -9.16 -5.50 -2.50
CA THR A 31 -8.43 -5.69 -1.23
C THR A 31 -8.56 -4.45 -0.36
N VAL A 32 -8.39 -3.25 -0.92
CA VAL A 32 -8.55 -2.00 -0.19
C VAL A 32 -9.99 -1.78 0.26
N GLU A 33 -10.98 -2.00 -0.62
CA GLU A 33 -12.40 -1.92 -0.26
C GLU A 33 -12.76 -2.87 0.89
N GLY A 34 -12.33 -4.13 0.82
CA GLY A 34 -12.56 -5.13 1.85
C GLY A 34 -11.87 -4.81 3.18
N LEU A 35 -10.74 -4.11 3.15
CA LEU A 35 -10.03 -3.68 4.36
C LEU A 35 -10.60 -2.40 4.98
N ILE A 36 -11.11 -1.48 4.16
CA ILE A 36 -11.71 -0.24 4.64
C ILE A 36 -13.14 -0.51 5.14
N GLY A 37 -13.86 -1.45 4.51
CA GLY A 37 -15.22 -1.83 4.90
C GLY A 37 -16.26 -0.72 4.68
N VAL A 38 -15.96 0.24 3.80
CA VAL A 38 -16.88 1.32 3.42
C VAL A 38 -16.95 1.44 1.91
N ASP A 39 -18.16 1.70 1.38
CA ASP A 39 -18.37 1.97 -0.05
C ASP A 39 -17.84 3.38 -0.37
N LEU A 40 -16.57 3.43 -0.78
CA LEU A 40 -15.95 4.62 -1.33
C LEU A 40 -16.20 4.68 -2.84
N PRO A 41 -16.27 5.89 -3.43
CA PRO A 41 -16.23 6.02 -4.88
C PRO A 41 -14.93 5.39 -5.42
N ASN A 42 -15.02 4.68 -6.55
CA ASN A 42 -13.86 4.04 -7.20
C ASN A 42 -12.65 4.98 -7.30
N ASP A 43 -12.86 6.24 -7.70
CA ASP A 43 -11.79 7.24 -7.83
C ASP A 43 -11.02 7.50 -6.52
N GLN A 44 -11.67 7.37 -5.36
CA GLN A 44 -11.01 7.50 -4.07
C GLN A 44 -10.24 6.25 -3.69
N VAL A 45 -10.81 5.08 -3.97
CA VAL A 45 -10.14 3.79 -3.76
C VAL A 45 -8.87 3.70 -4.60
N GLU A 46 -8.93 4.11 -5.87
CA GLU A 46 -7.76 4.16 -6.75
C GLU A 46 -6.64 5.05 -6.20
N LYS A 47 -6.97 6.25 -5.71
CA LYS A 47 -5.98 7.14 -5.06
C LYS A 47 -5.32 6.50 -3.84
N ILE A 48 -6.09 5.74 -3.05
CA ILE A 48 -5.55 5.01 -1.90
C ILE A 48 -4.64 3.88 -2.37
N VAL A 49 -5.09 3.08 -3.33
CA VAL A 49 -4.31 1.99 -3.95
C VAL A 49 -3.00 2.52 -4.50
N ASP A 50 -3.02 3.62 -5.23
CA ASP A 50 -1.82 4.24 -5.81
C ASP A 50 -0.88 4.76 -4.72
N GLY A 51 -1.42 5.38 -3.67
CA GLY A 51 -0.65 5.79 -2.51
C GLY A 51 0.04 4.61 -1.81
N ILE A 52 -0.66 3.47 -1.68
CA ILE A 52 -0.11 2.23 -1.13
C ILE A 52 0.98 1.66 -2.05
N LYS A 53 0.72 1.53 -3.35
CA LYS A 53 1.71 1.04 -4.34
C LYS A 53 2.96 1.90 -4.35
N ALA A 54 2.79 3.23 -4.31
CA ALA A 54 3.90 4.16 -4.25
C ALA A 54 4.72 3.95 -2.98
N LYS A 55 4.09 3.80 -1.81
CA LYS A 55 4.79 3.50 -0.54
C LYS A 55 5.50 2.16 -0.54
N VAL A 56 4.85 1.08 -0.99
CA VAL A 56 5.43 -0.27 -1.03
C VAL A 56 6.60 -0.35 -2.02
N SER A 57 6.45 0.29 -3.18
CA SER A 57 7.54 0.37 -4.18
C SER A 57 8.67 1.25 -3.69
N PHE A 58 8.36 2.39 -3.05
CA PHE A 58 9.35 3.28 -2.47
C PHE A 58 10.15 2.62 -1.35
N ASP A 59 9.53 1.81 -0.49
CA ASP A 59 10.25 0.98 0.49
C ASP A 59 11.19 -0.01 -0.21
N SER A 60 10.68 -0.74 -1.20
CA SER A 60 11.47 -1.72 -1.96
C SER A 60 12.68 -1.10 -2.67
N ILE A 61 12.53 0.14 -3.14
CA ILE A 61 13.60 0.93 -3.75
C ILE A 61 14.50 1.55 -2.67
N GLY A 62 13.94 2.02 -1.57
CA GLY A 62 14.65 2.64 -0.44
C GLY A 62 15.59 1.66 0.25
N ASP A 63 15.18 0.41 0.45
CA ASP A 63 16.05 -0.67 0.95
C ASP A 63 17.20 -0.97 -0.04
N LYS A 64 16.91 -1.04 -1.34
CA LYS A 64 17.92 -1.28 -2.37
C LYS A 64 18.87 -0.10 -2.58
N LEU A 65 18.36 1.13 -2.53
CA LEU A 65 19.17 2.35 -2.68
C LEU A 65 19.93 2.66 -1.41
N GLY A 66 19.35 2.47 -0.22
CA GLY A 66 20.03 2.62 1.07
C GLY A 66 21.20 1.64 1.22
N GLY A 67 21.01 0.39 0.78
CA GLY A 67 22.08 -0.61 0.74
C GLY A 67 23.20 -0.31 -0.28
N LEU A 68 22.92 0.44 -1.34
CA LEU A 68 23.89 0.80 -2.38
C LEU A 68 24.56 2.18 -2.15
N PHE A 69 23.85 3.15 -1.56
CA PHE A 69 24.38 4.48 -1.24
C PHE A 69 25.06 4.56 0.13
N GLY A 70 24.86 3.59 1.02
CA GLY A 70 25.48 3.53 2.35
C GLY A 70 26.95 3.04 2.37
N LYS A 71 27.60 2.88 1.22
CA LYS A 71 28.98 2.39 1.12
C LYS A 71 29.86 3.34 0.29
N LYS A 72 30.22 4.48 0.89
CA LYS A 72 31.42 5.25 0.54
C LYS A 72 31.99 5.86 1.82
#